data_AF-A0AAV3RD14-F1
#
_entry.id   AF-A0AAV3RD14-F1
#
_cell.length_a   1.000
_cell.length_b   1.000
_cell.length_c   1.000
_cell.angle_alpha   90.00
_cell.angle_beta   90.00
_cell.angle_gamma   90.00
#
_symmetry.space_group_name_H-M   'P 1'
#
loop_
_entity.id
_entity.type
_entity.pdbx_description
1 polymer ?
#
loop_
_entity_poly.entity_id
_entity_poly.type
_entity_poly.pdbx_seq_one_letter_code
_entity_poly.pdbx_strand_id
1 'polypeptide(L)'
;MDPTRSWDSLRKQARKLEAQLDEQMHSYRKLVSTKVDDANENDLESGIDQLLKQLHLVNSQMQAWVSSGGSEIFSHTLTRHQEILQDLTQEFNRLRSSHRAKKEHASLLDDFREFDRERLDLEEGGDSYESALLKERASLSRNTGQIDSVISQAQETLKTLVFQRSTFGGINSKLSNVSSRLPTISHVISVIKKKKSMDTIILSLVAAVCTFLILIYWLTK
;
A
#
# COMPACT_ATOMS: atom_id res chain seq x y z
N MET A 1 -33.93 -21.32 -2.57
CA MET A 1 -32.64 -20.84 -3.07
C MET A 1 -31.89 -20.26 -1.88
N ASP A 2 -30.78 -20.88 -1.48
CA ASP A 2 -30.09 -20.54 -0.24
C ASP A 2 -29.51 -19.12 -0.28
N PRO A 3 -29.90 -18.22 0.64
CA PRO A 3 -29.38 -16.85 0.71
C PRO A 3 -27.90 -16.79 1.18
N THR A 4 -27.28 -17.97 1.36
CA THR A 4 -25.93 -18.21 1.85
C THR A 4 -24.96 -18.72 0.79
N ARG A 5 -25.14 -18.34 -0.50
CA ARG A 5 -23.99 -17.76 -1.24
C ARG A 5 -23.60 -16.47 -0.52
N SER A 6 -23.14 -16.68 0.70
CA SER A 6 -23.17 -15.76 1.81
C SER A 6 -22.06 -14.78 1.55
N TRP A 7 -22.29 -13.51 1.83
CA TRP A 7 -21.27 -12.50 1.97
C TRP A 7 -19.87 -13.01 2.40
N ASP A 8 -19.81 -13.95 3.35
CA ASP A 8 -18.57 -14.59 3.82
C ASP A 8 -17.79 -15.36 2.73
N SER A 9 -18.48 -16.00 1.79
CA SER A 9 -17.86 -16.71 0.66
C SER A 9 -17.18 -15.75 -0.31
N LEU A 10 -17.86 -14.66 -0.68
CA LEU A 10 -17.31 -13.59 -1.49
C LEU A 10 -16.11 -12.95 -0.78
N ARG A 11 -16.25 -12.68 0.54
CA ARG A 11 -15.19 -12.07 1.34
C ARG A 11 -13.95 -12.95 1.43
N LYS A 12 -14.13 -14.26 1.63
CA LYS A 12 -13.00 -15.22 1.60
C LYS A 12 -12.35 -15.26 0.23
N GLN A 13 -13.14 -15.22 -0.84
CA GLN A 13 -12.63 -15.21 -2.21
C GLN A 13 -11.83 -13.92 -2.51
N ALA A 14 -12.34 -12.75 -2.14
CA ALA A 14 -11.64 -11.48 -2.29
C ALA A 14 -10.29 -11.50 -1.56
N ARG A 15 -10.26 -11.91 -0.29
CA ARG A 15 -9.00 -12.03 0.48
C ARG A 15 -7.99 -12.99 -0.15
N LYS A 16 -8.46 -14.11 -0.72
CA LYS A 16 -7.60 -15.06 -1.41
C LYS A 16 -7.00 -14.44 -2.67
N LEU A 17 -7.82 -13.74 -3.47
CA LEU A 17 -7.38 -13.05 -4.67
C LEU A 17 -6.41 -11.91 -4.35
N GLU A 18 -6.68 -11.12 -3.30
CA GLU A 18 -5.76 -10.08 -2.79
C GLU A 18 -4.39 -10.66 -2.44
N ALA A 19 -4.35 -11.76 -1.66
CA ALA A 19 -3.10 -12.39 -1.27
C ALA A 19 -2.32 -12.96 -2.48
N GLN A 20 -3.02 -13.59 -3.43
CA GLN A 20 -2.40 -14.08 -4.67
C GLN A 20 -1.86 -12.93 -5.51
N LEU A 21 -2.60 -11.83 -5.58
CA LEU A 21 -2.20 -10.63 -6.31
C LEU A 21 -0.95 -9.99 -5.70
N ASP A 22 -0.87 -9.90 -4.37
CA ASP A 22 0.32 -9.41 -3.67
C ASP A 22 1.57 -10.26 -3.94
N GLU A 23 1.43 -11.59 -3.94
CA GLU A 23 2.53 -12.53 -4.22
C GLU A 23 3.02 -12.41 -5.68
N GLN A 24 2.09 -12.33 -6.63
CA GLN A 24 2.41 -12.13 -8.05
C GLN A 24 3.05 -10.75 -8.28
N MET A 25 2.54 -9.71 -7.61
CA MET A 25 3.11 -8.36 -7.68
C MET A 25 4.54 -8.33 -7.13
N HIS A 26 4.82 -9.05 -6.03
CA HIS A 26 6.17 -9.18 -5.50
C HIS A 26 7.11 -9.89 -6.48
N SER A 27 6.64 -10.95 -7.12
CA SER A 27 7.39 -11.66 -8.17
C SER A 27 7.67 -10.75 -9.37
N TYR A 28 6.69 -9.93 -9.77
CA TYR A 28 6.83 -8.96 -10.86
C TYR A 28 7.83 -7.86 -10.50
N ARG A 29 7.79 -7.31 -9.27
CA ARG A 29 8.82 -6.38 -8.78
C ARG A 29 10.24 -6.96 -8.87
N LYS A 30 10.39 -8.24 -8.51
CA LYS A 30 11.68 -8.93 -8.59
C LYS A 30 12.14 -9.03 -10.04
N LEU A 31 11.26 -9.45 -10.96
CA LEU A 31 11.56 -9.56 -12.39
C LEU A 31 11.99 -8.20 -12.99
N VAL A 32 11.24 -7.14 -12.68
CA VAL A 32 11.55 -5.74 -13.05
C VAL A 32 12.92 -5.28 -12.55
N SER A 33 13.42 -5.87 -11.46
CA SER A 33 14.75 -5.59 -10.91
C SER A 33 15.85 -6.44 -11.55
N THR A 34 15.58 -7.71 -11.85
CA THR A 34 16.59 -8.69 -12.24
C THR A 34 16.88 -8.79 -13.75
N LYS A 35 16.23 -8.01 -14.62
CA LYS A 35 16.40 -8.09 -16.10
C LYS A 35 16.31 -9.52 -16.63
N VAL A 36 15.26 -10.26 -16.26
CA VAL A 36 15.07 -11.65 -16.71
C VAL A 36 14.04 -11.70 -17.85
N ASP A 37 14.31 -12.54 -18.86
CA ASP A 37 13.52 -12.90 -20.05
C ASP A 37 12.12 -12.29 -20.22
N ASP A 38 11.95 -11.60 -21.36
CA ASP A 38 10.69 -10.97 -21.83
C ASP A 38 9.50 -11.95 -21.95
N ALA A 39 9.75 -13.26 -22.12
CA ALA A 39 8.68 -14.26 -22.23
C ALA A 39 7.94 -14.44 -20.90
N ASN A 40 8.69 -14.54 -19.79
CA ASN A 40 8.11 -14.70 -18.46
C ASN A 40 7.47 -13.41 -17.95
N GLU A 41 7.86 -12.24 -18.49
CA GLU A 41 7.25 -10.94 -18.19
C GLU A 41 5.77 -10.91 -18.62
N ASN A 42 5.49 -11.24 -19.88
CA ASN A 42 4.14 -11.15 -20.46
C ASN A 42 3.16 -12.13 -19.79
N ASP A 43 3.64 -13.32 -19.43
CA ASP A 43 2.85 -14.31 -18.70
C ASP A 43 2.50 -13.82 -17.30
N LEU A 44 3.45 -13.16 -16.61
CA LEU A 44 3.22 -12.61 -15.27
C LEU A 44 2.31 -11.38 -15.30
N GLU A 45 2.49 -10.50 -16.28
CA GLU A 45 1.66 -9.31 -16.50
C GLU A 45 0.20 -9.71 -16.79
N SER A 46 0.00 -10.68 -17.70
CA SER A 46 -1.34 -11.19 -18.04
C SER A 46 -2.01 -11.92 -16.88
N GLY A 47 -1.24 -12.67 -16.08
CA GLY A 47 -1.73 -13.30 -14.84
C GLY A 47 -2.22 -12.30 -13.81
N ILE A 48 -1.47 -11.21 -13.59
CA ILE A 48 -1.86 -10.11 -12.70
C ILE A 48 -3.12 -9.41 -13.20
N ASP A 49 -3.22 -9.12 -14.50
CA ASP A 49 -4.41 -8.52 -15.12
C ASP A 49 -5.65 -9.42 -14.95
N GLN A 50 -5.48 -10.73 -15.10
CA GLN A 50 -6.58 -11.69 -14.89
C GLN A 50 -7.05 -11.71 -13.44
N LEU A 51 -6.13 -11.71 -12.47
CA LEU A 51 -6.45 -11.67 -11.04
C LEU A 51 -7.15 -10.36 -10.66
N LEU A 52 -6.71 -9.22 -11.19
CA LEU A 52 -7.37 -7.92 -11.00
C LEU A 52 -8.80 -7.93 -11.53
N LYS A 53 -9.03 -8.47 -12.73
CA LYS A 53 -10.39 -8.60 -13.31
C LYS A 53 -11.28 -9.50 -12.44
N GLN A 54 -10.74 -10.61 -11.91
CA GLN A 54 -11.48 -11.49 -11.01
C GLN A 54 -11.82 -10.80 -9.69
N LEU A 55 -10.88 -10.06 -9.09
CA LEU A 55 -11.13 -9.31 -7.85
C LEU A 55 -12.17 -8.21 -8.06
N HIS A 56 -12.12 -7.52 -9.21
CA HIS A 56 -13.15 -6.55 -9.61
C HIS A 56 -14.54 -7.20 -9.73
N LEU A 57 -14.64 -8.38 -10.35
CA LEU A 57 -15.90 -9.12 -10.45
C LEU A 57 -16.45 -9.49 -9.07
N VAL A 58 -15.61 -9.98 -8.17
CA VAL A 58 -16.01 -10.33 -6.80
C VAL A 58 -16.47 -9.09 -6.03
N ASN A 59 -15.76 -7.96 -6.14
CA ASN A 59 -16.19 -6.69 -5.55
C ASN A 59 -17.53 -6.20 -6.12
N SER A 60 -17.77 -6.38 -7.42
CA SER A 60 -19.08 -6.06 -8.03
C SER A 60 -20.20 -6.95 -7.49
N GLN A 61 -19.94 -8.24 -7.30
CA GLN A 61 -20.90 -9.17 -6.68
C GLN A 61 -21.19 -8.81 -5.22
N MET A 62 -20.17 -8.42 -4.45
CA MET A 62 -20.35 -7.90 -3.09
C MET A 62 -21.18 -6.62 -3.08
N GLN A 63 -20.94 -5.70 -4.03
CA GLN A 63 -21.72 -4.47 -4.17
C GLN A 63 -23.18 -4.76 -4.45
N ALA A 64 -23.49 -5.65 -5.40
CA ALA A 64 -24.86 -6.07 -5.68
C ALA A 64 -25.53 -6.70 -4.45
N TRP A 65 -24.79 -7.47 -3.66
CA TRP A 65 -25.30 -8.07 -2.42
C TRP A 65 -25.62 -7.01 -1.35
N VAL A 66 -24.72 -6.05 -1.12
CA VAL A 66 -24.96 -4.93 -0.17
C VAL A 66 -26.17 -4.11 -0.62
N SER A 67 -26.26 -3.77 -1.91
CA SER A 67 -27.38 -3.02 -2.47
C SER A 67 -28.74 -3.75 -2.40
N SER A 68 -28.75 -5.08 -2.27
CA SER A 68 -29.96 -5.90 -2.15
C SER A 68 -30.57 -5.97 -0.75
N GLY A 69 -30.00 -5.26 0.24
CA GLY A 69 -30.51 -5.21 1.62
C GLY A 69 -29.49 -5.58 2.69
N GLY A 70 -28.18 -5.47 2.40
CA GLY A 70 -27.12 -5.75 3.36
C GLY A 70 -27.03 -4.68 4.47
N SER A 71 -26.68 -5.11 5.69
CA SER A 71 -26.39 -4.23 6.83
C SER A 71 -25.23 -3.25 6.55
N GLU A 72 -25.27 -2.07 7.16
CA GLU A 72 -24.26 -0.98 7.08
C GLU A 72 -22.82 -1.46 7.36
N ILE A 73 -22.67 -2.49 8.22
CA ILE A 73 -21.38 -3.12 8.55
C ILE A 73 -20.70 -3.76 7.32
N PHE A 74 -21.49 -4.30 6.39
CA PHE A 74 -20.98 -4.89 5.17
C PHE A 74 -20.58 -3.83 4.14
N SER A 75 -21.21 -2.65 4.17
CA SER A 75 -20.83 -1.51 3.32
C SER A 75 -19.41 -1.04 3.60
N HIS A 76 -19.03 -0.87 4.87
CA HIS A 76 -17.65 -0.47 5.22
C HIS A 76 -16.63 -1.53 4.79
N THR A 77 -16.96 -2.82 4.95
CA THR A 77 -16.06 -3.90 4.53
C THR A 77 -15.91 -3.93 3.01
N LEU A 78 -16.98 -3.67 2.25
CA LEU A 78 -16.93 -3.54 0.80
C LEU A 78 -16.06 -2.36 0.36
N THR A 79 -16.26 -1.18 0.95
CA THR A 79 -15.46 0.01 0.65
C THR A 79 -13.97 -0.28 0.80
N ARG A 80 -13.58 -0.97 1.88
CA ARG A 80 -12.19 -1.41 2.08
C ARG A 80 -11.68 -2.33 0.96
N HIS A 81 -12.50 -3.30 0.51
CA HIS A 81 -12.10 -4.18 -0.60
C HIS A 81 -12.01 -3.44 -1.94
N GLN A 82 -12.80 -2.37 -2.14
CA GLN A 82 -12.70 -1.50 -3.32
C GLN A 82 -11.43 -0.63 -3.27
N GLU A 83 -11.10 -0.06 -2.11
CA GLU A 83 -9.87 0.69 -1.89
C GLU A 83 -8.63 -0.18 -2.16
N ILE A 84 -8.59 -1.39 -1.61
CA ILE A 84 -7.49 -2.34 -1.85
C ILE A 84 -7.36 -2.66 -3.35
N LEU A 85 -8.47 -2.93 -4.05
CA LEU A 85 -8.44 -3.17 -5.49
C LEU A 85 -7.89 -1.96 -6.26
N GLN A 86 -8.29 -0.75 -5.89
CA GLN A 86 -7.81 0.47 -6.52
C GLN A 86 -6.31 0.66 -6.28
N ASP A 87 -5.84 0.49 -5.04
CA ASP A 87 -4.43 0.60 -4.67
C ASP A 87 -3.57 -0.42 -5.43
N LEU A 88 -4.00 -1.69 -5.50
CA LEU A 88 -3.30 -2.75 -6.23
C LEU A 88 -3.26 -2.47 -7.73
N THR A 89 -4.35 -1.95 -8.31
CA THR A 89 -4.41 -1.56 -9.73
C THR A 89 -3.47 -0.39 -10.03
N GLN A 90 -3.46 0.63 -9.17
CA GLN A 90 -2.58 1.78 -9.33
C GLN A 90 -1.11 1.36 -9.18
N GLU A 91 -0.81 0.51 -8.21
CA GLU A 91 0.53 -0.01 -7.99
C GLU A 91 1.02 -0.80 -9.21
N PHE A 92 0.17 -1.68 -9.76
CA PHE A 92 0.49 -2.46 -10.96
C PHE A 92 0.83 -1.56 -12.15
N ASN A 93 -0.03 -0.57 -12.43
CA ASN A 93 0.19 0.37 -13.54
C ASN A 93 1.48 1.17 -13.37
N ARG A 94 1.81 1.58 -12.13
CA ARG A 94 3.07 2.25 -11.82
C ARG A 94 4.28 1.33 -12.03
N LEU A 95 4.19 0.07 -11.63
CA LEU A 95 5.26 -0.90 -11.87
C LEU A 95 5.46 -1.14 -13.37
N ARG A 96 4.37 -1.29 -14.13
CA ARG A 96 4.40 -1.48 -15.58
C ARG A 96 5.02 -0.29 -16.31
N SER A 97 4.65 0.94 -15.95
CA SER A 97 5.25 2.14 -16.54
C SER A 97 6.72 2.30 -16.19
N SER A 98 7.10 2.02 -14.93
CA SER A 98 8.51 2.02 -14.50
C SER A 98 9.33 0.96 -15.24
N HIS A 99 8.76 -0.24 -15.44
CA HIS A 99 9.42 -1.30 -16.20
C HIS A 99 9.64 -0.89 -17.66
N ARG A 100 8.59 -0.40 -18.33
CA ARG A 100 8.67 0.08 -19.71
C ARG A 100 9.73 1.17 -19.87
N ALA A 101 9.76 2.16 -18.98
CA ALA A 101 10.77 3.21 -19.02
C ALA A 101 12.21 2.66 -18.88
N LYS A 102 12.42 1.66 -18.01
CA LYS A 102 13.72 0.99 -17.87
C LYS A 102 14.09 0.19 -19.11
N LYS A 103 13.12 -0.48 -19.74
CA LYS A 103 13.31 -1.26 -20.96
C LYS A 103 13.66 -0.36 -22.15
N GLU A 104 12.94 0.73 -22.33
CA GLU A 104 13.23 1.76 -23.33
C GLU A 104 14.64 2.35 -23.12
N HIS A 105 14.99 2.71 -21.89
CA HIS A 105 16.33 3.21 -21.57
C HIS A 105 17.43 2.17 -21.82
N ALA A 106 17.18 0.89 -21.53
CA ALA A 106 18.12 -0.18 -21.81
C ALA A 106 18.29 -0.41 -23.32
N SER A 107 17.19 -0.37 -24.09
CA SER A 107 17.21 -0.49 -25.55
C SER A 107 17.99 0.65 -26.20
N LEU A 108 17.80 1.89 -25.74
CA LEU A 108 18.56 3.04 -26.23
C LEU A 108 20.05 2.91 -25.94
N LEU A 109 20.43 2.47 -24.73
CA LEU A 109 21.83 2.24 -24.40
C LEU A 109 22.47 1.12 -25.21
N ASP A 110 21.71 0.07 -25.55
CA ASP A 110 22.22 -1.01 -26.38
C ASP A 110 22.48 -0.53 -27.81
N ASP A 111 21.57 0.27 -28.38
CA ASP A 111 21.73 0.93 -29.68
C ASP A 111 22.96 1.86 -29.72
N PHE A 112 23.18 2.65 -28.65
CA PHE A 112 24.40 3.44 -28.50
C PHE A 112 25.67 2.59 -28.41
N ARG A 113 25.62 1.43 -27.74
CA ARG A 113 26.78 0.53 -27.62
C ARG A 113 27.07 -0.19 -28.93
N GLU A 114 26.05 -0.52 -29.69
CA GLU A 114 26.19 -1.09 -31.03
C GLU A 114 26.80 -0.07 -31.99
N PHE A 115 26.30 1.17 -31.98
CA PHE A 115 26.88 2.28 -32.75
C PHE A 115 28.35 2.57 -32.38
N ASP A 116 28.69 2.62 -31.08
CA ASP A 116 30.08 2.79 -30.63
C ASP A 116 30.98 1.64 -31.11
N ARG A 117 30.45 0.41 -31.15
CA ARG A 117 31.19 -0.78 -31.59
C ARG A 117 31.41 -0.79 -33.10
N GLU A 118 30.37 -0.48 -33.88
CA GLU A 118 30.47 -0.36 -35.34
C GLU A 118 31.46 0.74 -35.75
N ARG A 119 31.49 1.85 -35.00
CA ARG A 119 32.48 2.90 -35.20
C ARG A 119 33.90 2.47 -34.82
N LEU A 120 34.07 1.74 -33.72
CA LEU A 120 35.38 1.19 -33.33
C LEU A 120 35.93 0.20 -34.36
N ASP A 121 35.08 -0.67 -34.92
CA ASP A 121 35.46 -1.59 -36.01
C ASP A 121 35.84 -0.85 -37.30
N LEU A 122 35.28 0.35 -37.55
CA LEU A 122 35.64 1.23 -38.68
C LEU A 122 36.90 2.09 -38.42
N GLU A 123 37.24 2.40 -37.16
CA GLU A 123 38.40 3.20 -36.75
C GLU A 123 39.68 2.38 -36.51
N GLU A 124 39.65 1.04 -36.62
CA GLU A 124 40.83 0.16 -36.50
C GLU A 124 41.88 0.35 -37.62
N GLY A 125 41.62 1.27 -38.57
CA GLY A 125 42.56 1.73 -39.59
C GLY A 125 43.57 2.82 -39.15
N GLY A 126 43.43 3.41 -37.96
CA GLY A 126 44.49 4.21 -37.32
C GLY A 126 44.13 5.64 -36.97
N ASP A 127 43.87 5.89 -35.67
CA ASP A 127 44.33 7.09 -34.93
C ASP A 127 44.04 6.95 -33.40
N SER A 128 44.65 5.96 -32.76
CA SER A 128 44.21 5.44 -31.46
C SER A 128 44.43 6.35 -30.24
N TYR A 129 45.19 7.45 -30.34
CA TYR A 129 45.55 8.26 -29.17
C TYR A 129 44.76 9.58 -29.08
N GLU A 130 44.58 10.30 -30.20
CA GLU A 130 43.74 11.50 -30.22
C GLU A 130 42.25 11.16 -30.01
N SER A 131 41.76 10.09 -30.64
CA SER A 131 40.37 9.65 -30.48
C SER A 131 40.07 9.25 -29.02
N ALA A 132 41.05 8.62 -28.34
CA ALA A 132 40.95 8.28 -26.92
C ALA A 132 40.88 9.52 -26.02
N LEU A 133 41.72 10.55 -26.28
CA LEU A 133 41.73 11.79 -25.51
C LEU A 133 40.47 12.63 -25.73
N LEU A 134 39.94 12.67 -26.97
CA LEU A 134 38.68 13.34 -27.28
C LEU A 134 37.50 12.64 -26.59
N LYS A 135 37.50 11.30 -26.57
CA LYS A 135 36.51 10.50 -25.83
C LYS A 135 36.58 10.76 -24.32
N GLU A 136 37.79 10.85 -23.76
CA GLU A 136 37.99 11.20 -22.35
C GLU A 136 37.42 12.59 -22.05
N ARG A 137 37.73 13.59 -22.88
CA ARG A 137 37.21 14.97 -22.72
C ARG A 137 35.69 15.02 -22.78
N ALA A 138 35.09 14.29 -23.72
CA ALA A 138 33.64 14.19 -23.84
C ALA A 138 33.02 13.54 -22.58
N SER A 139 33.66 12.48 -22.05
CA SER A 139 33.22 11.83 -20.82
C SER A 139 33.34 12.74 -19.60
N LEU A 140 34.42 13.52 -19.50
CA LEU A 140 34.64 14.48 -18.41
C LEU A 140 33.61 15.60 -18.45
N SER A 141 33.32 16.16 -19.62
CA SER A 141 32.29 17.18 -19.79
C SER A 141 30.90 16.66 -19.40
N ARG A 142 30.58 15.41 -19.77
CA ARG A 142 29.31 14.78 -19.38
C ARG A 142 29.22 14.53 -17.87
N ASN A 143 30.33 14.11 -17.24
CA ASN A 143 30.40 13.93 -15.79
C ASN A 143 30.26 15.25 -15.03
N THR A 144 30.83 16.35 -15.52
CA THR A 144 30.67 17.68 -14.92
C THR A 144 29.19 18.10 -14.87
N GLY A 145 28.42 17.90 -15.94
CA GLY A 145 26.99 18.22 -15.94
C GLY A 145 26.17 17.33 -14.99
N GLN A 146 26.56 16.06 -14.81
CA GLN A 146 25.93 15.17 -13.84
C GLN A 146 26.24 15.58 -12.39
N ILE A 147 27.45 16.05 -12.10
CA ILE A 147 27.83 16.58 -10.78
C ILE A 147 26.97 17.80 -10.42
N ASP A 148 26.71 18.70 -11.36
CA ASP A 148 25.83 19.85 -11.11
C ASP A 148 24.40 19.43 -10.75
N SER A 149 23.88 18.38 -11.41
CA SER A 149 22.57 17.81 -11.07
C SER A 149 22.55 17.18 -9.68
N VAL A 150 23.60 16.47 -9.30
CA VAL A 150 23.75 15.89 -7.94
C VAL A 150 23.85 16.99 -6.88
N ILE A 151 24.57 18.08 -7.16
CA ILE A 151 24.66 19.25 -6.28
C ILE A 151 23.28 19.90 -6.11
N SER A 152 22.55 20.09 -7.20
CA SER A 152 21.19 20.63 -7.17
C SER A 152 20.24 19.76 -6.34
N GLN A 153 20.27 18.44 -6.55
CA GLN A 153 19.47 17.48 -5.80
C GLN A 153 19.85 17.44 -4.31
N ALA A 154 21.15 17.55 -3.99
CA ALA A 154 21.62 17.66 -2.61
C ALA A 154 21.11 18.95 -1.93
N GLN A 155 21.05 20.07 -2.66
CA GLN A 155 20.47 21.31 -2.14
C GLN A 155 18.96 21.21 -1.87
N GLU A 156 18.21 20.51 -2.75
CA GLU A 156 16.78 20.27 -2.54
C GLU A 156 16.50 19.35 -1.34
N THR A 157 17.30 18.30 -1.17
CA THR A 157 17.18 17.41 0.00
C THR A 157 17.54 18.14 1.29
N LEU A 158 18.56 19.00 1.30
CA LEU A 158 18.88 19.84 2.46
C LEU A 158 17.73 20.79 2.81
N LYS A 159 17.15 21.48 1.81
CA LYS A 159 15.97 22.34 2.02
C LYS A 159 14.80 21.56 2.62
N THR A 160 14.55 20.34 2.12
CA THR A 160 13.50 19.45 2.63
C THR A 160 13.76 19.02 4.07
N LEU A 161 15.01 18.65 4.42
CA LEU A 161 15.37 18.28 5.79
C LEU A 161 15.27 19.46 6.76
N VAL A 162 15.63 20.67 6.33
CA VAL A 162 15.46 21.89 7.15
C VAL A 162 13.97 22.21 7.37
N PHE A 163 13.14 22.06 6.34
CA PHE A 163 11.68 22.22 6.46
C PHE A 163 11.07 21.14 7.38
N GLN A 164 11.51 19.89 7.27
CA GLN A 164 11.12 18.81 8.17
C GLN A 164 11.53 19.11 9.61
N ARG A 165 12.74 19.63 9.87
CA ARG A 165 13.18 20.04 11.21
C ARG A 165 12.31 21.14 11.80
N SER A 166 11.94 22.15 11.00
CA SER A 166 10.99 23.19 11.39
C SER A 166 9.62 22.61 11.74
N THR A 167 9.14 21.66 10.93
CA THR A 167 7.87 20.94 11.15
C THR A 167 7.89 20.13 12.45
N PHE A 168 8.98 19.39 12.73
CA PHE A 168 9.17 18.65 13.99
C PHE A 168 9.18 19.56 15.22
N GLY A 169 9.73 20.77 15.11
CA GLY A 169 9.62 21.79 16.17
C GLY A 169 8.17 22.18 16.48
N GLY A 170 7.30 22.24 15.46
CA GLY A 170 5.88 22.50 15.60
C GLY A 170 5.04 21.33 16.12
N ILE A 171 5.54 20.08 16.00
CA ILE A 171 4.84 18.90 16.54
C ILE A 171 4.87 18.89 18.07
N ASN A 172 5.98 19.33 18.69
CA ASN A 172 6.09 19.39 20.15
C ASN A 172 5.10 20.38 20.78
N SER A 173 4.82 21.50 20.09
CA SER A 173 3.82 22.48 20.55
C SER A 173 2.38 21.98 20.37
N LYS A 174 2.09 21.25 19.28
CA LYS A 174 0.79 20.59 19.08
C LYS A 174 0.57 19.44 20.06
N LEU A 175 1.59 18.64 20.37
CA LEU A 175 1.53 17.55 21.35
C LEU A 175 1.32 18.08 22.77
N SER A 176 1.97 19.17 23.14
CA SER A 176 1.72 19.88 24.41
C SER A 176 0.26 20.36 24.52
N ASN A 177 -0.30 20.90 23.43
CA ASN A 177 -1.71 21.30 23.37
C ASN A 177 -2.71 20.13 23.37
N VAL A 178 -2.30 18.92 22.93
CA VAL A 178 -3.13 17.70 23.04
C VAL A 178 -3.03 17.12 24.45
N SER A 179 -1.85 17.19 25.08
CA SER A 179 -1.62 16.76 26.46
C SER A 179 -2.51 17.54 27.46
N SER A 180 -2.74 18.83 27.23
CA SER A 180 -3.65 19.65 28.05
C SER A 180 -5.14 19.29 27.90
N ARG A 181 -5.52 18.48 26.89
CA ARG A 181 -6.91 17.98 26.69
C ARG A 181 -7.14 16.52 27.12
N LEU A 182 -6.08 15.77 27.41
CA LEU A 182 -6.17 14.42 27.98
C LEU A 182 -6.91 14.34 29.35
N PRO A 183 -6.82 15.30 30.28
CA PRO A 183 -7.57 15.19 31.55
C PRO A 183 -9.10 15.23 31.36
N THR A 184 -9.62 15.72 30.24
CA THR A 184 -11.07 15.76 29.96
C THR A 184 -11.63 14.39 29.55
N ILE A 185 -10.81 13.54 28.91
CA ILE A 185 -11.22 12.19 28.48
C ILE A 185 -11.39 11.25 29.68
N SER A 186 -10.54 11.38 30.70
CA SER A 186 -10.64 10.61 31.95
C SER A 186 -11.96 10.86 32.70
N HIS A 187 -12.48 12.09 32.65
CA HIS A 187 -13.76 12.43 33.27
C HIS A 187 -14.94 11.79 32.54
N VAL A 188 -14.95 11.83 31.21
CA VAL A 188 -16.01 11.22 30.38
C VAL A 188 -16.03 9.69 30.54
N ILE A 189 -14.87 9.04 30.54
CA ILE A 189 -14.76 7.59 30.78
C ILE A 189 -15.25 7.20 32.19
N SER A 190 -14.96 8.01 33.20
CA SER A 190 -15.42 7.78 34.58
C SER A 190 -16.95 7.88 34.73
N VAL A 191 -17.56 8.90 34.11
CA VAL A 191 -19.02 9.09 34.11
C VAL A 191 -19.74 7.91 33.42
N ILE A 192 -19.18 7.40 32.32
CA ILE A 192 -19.72 6.26 31.59
C ILE A 192 -19.64 4.96 32.43
N LYS A 193 -18.51 4.72 33.10
CA LYS A 193 -18.35 3.53 33.98
C LYS A 193 -19.31 3.57 35.18
N LYS A 194 -19.57 4.74 35.76
CA LYS A 194 -20.48 4.91 36.91
C LYS A 194 -21.95 4.60 36.58
N LYS A 195 -22.40 4.91 35.36
CA LYS A 195 -23.77 4.59 34.92
C LYS A 195 -23.96 3.08 34.75
N LYS A 196 -22.98 2.40 34.12
CA LYS A 196 -23.00 0.94 33.92
C LYS A 196 -22.92 0.13 35.23
N SER A 197 -22.21 0.64 36.24
CA SER A 197 -22.14 -0.04 37.56
C SER A 197 -23.45 0.02 38.34
N MET A 198 -24.22 1.11 38.22
CA MET A 198 -25.51 1.24 38.91
C MET A 198 -26.54 0.23 38.40
N ASP A 199 -26.63 0.06 37.07
CA ASP A 199 -27.55 -0.92 36.46
C ASP A 199 -27.22 -2.37 36.90
N THR A 200 -25.93 -2.67 37.08
CA THR A 200 -25.48 -4.01 37.52
C THR A 200 -25.82 -4.28 39.00
N ILE A 201 -25.72 -3.26 39.86
CA ILE A 201 -26.06 -3.37 41.29
C ILE A 201 -27.56 -3.56 41.49
N ILE A 202 -28.40 -2.85 40.72
CA ILE A 202 -29.86 -2.99 40.81
C ILE A 202 -30.29 -4.40 40.38
N LEU A 203 -29.73 -4.90 39.27
CA LEU A 203 -30.04 -6.23 38.75
C LEU A 203 -29.67 -7.34 39.76
N SER A 204 -28.49 -7.27 40.38
CA SER A 204 -28.04 -8.29 41.34
C SER A 204 -28.87 -8.29 42.63
N LEU A 205 -29.29 -7.11 43.10
CA LEU A 205 -30.14 -6.99 44.28
C LEU A 205 -31.54 -7.58 44.04
N VAL A 206 -32.15 -7.30 42.89
CA VAL A 206 -33.46 -7.88 42.52
C VAL A 206 -33.38 -9.40 42.40
N ALA A 207 -32.32 -9.93 41.78
CA ALA A 207 -32.09 -11.37 41.68
C ALA A 207 -31.94 -12.04 43.06
N ALA A 208 -31.18 -11.44 43.97
CA ALA A 208 -30.98 -11.95 45.32
C ALA A 208 -32.27 -11.97 46.16
N VAL A 209 -33.11 -10.93 46.05
CA VAL A 209 -34.40 -10.90 46.76
C VAL A 209 -35.35 -11.97 46.21
N CYS A 210 -35.39 -12.14 44.87
CA CYS A 210 -36.21 -13.19 44.26
C CYS A 210 -35.79 -14.59 44.71
N THR A 211 -34.48 -14.89 44.72
CA THR A 211 -33.99 -16.21 45.16
C THR A 211 -34.24 -16.45 46.64
N PHE A 212 -34.13 -15.42 47.49
CA PHE A 212 -34.42 -15.52 48.92
C PHE A 212 -35.89 -15.81 49.20
N LEU A 213 -36.81 -15.13 48.52
CA LEU A 213 -38.25 -15.39 48.65
C LEU A 213 -38.63 -16.81 48.18
N ILE A 214 -38.02 -17.28 47.10
CA ILE A 214 -38.20 -18.66 46.61
C ILE A 214 -37.71 -19.67 47.66
N LEU A 215 -36.55 -19.42 48.28
CA LEU A 215 -36.02 -20.27 49.34
C LEU A 215 -36.94 -20.35 50.55
N ILE A 216 -37.45 -19.21 51.03
CA ILE A 216 -38.41 -19.18 52.16
C ILE A 216 -39.68 -19.95 51.81
N TYR A 217 -40.23 -19.76 50.60
CA TYR A 217 -41.43 -20.47 50.16
C TYR A 217 -41.21 -21.99 50.15
N TRP A 218 -40.02 -22.43 49.72
CA TRP A 218 -39.67 -23.85 49.69
C TRP A 218 -39.46 -24.44 51.09
N LEU A 219 -38.92 -23.65 52.02
CA LEU A 219 -38.64 -24.07 53.40
C LEU A 219 -39.91 -24.06 54.29
N THR A 220 -40.91 -23.26 53.93
CA THR A 220 -42.19 -23.14 54.67
C THR A 220 -43.24 -24.16 54.19
N LYS A 221 -43.00 -24.84 53.07
CA LYS A 221 -43.87 -25.87 52.49
C LYS A 221 -43.36 -27.26 52.83
#